data_AF-A0A2D1CGY9-F1
#
_entry.id   AF-A0A2D1CGY9-F1
#
_cell.length_a   1.000
_cell.length_b   1.000
_cell.length_c   1.000
_cell.angle_alpha   90.00
_cell.angle_beta   90.00
_cell.angle_gamma   90.00
#
_symmetry.space_group_name_H-M   'P 1'
#
loop_
_entity.id
_entity.type
_entity.pdbx_description
1 polymer ?
#
loop_
_entity_poly.entity_id
_entity_poly.type
_entity_poly.pdbx_seq_one_letter_code
_entity_poly.pdbx_strand_id
1 'polypeptide(L)'
;MSGYTPDEKLREEQLSKLRRRWLKDQELSPREPVLPAKAPGAVAKFWAGFLEPKSLWRLYTYKAYRGGVFTLTRLLLPAWAVHYYVKYHVTVSQQNCFTFVTLVKISNKCDT
;
A
#
# COMPACT_ATOMS: atom_id res chain seq x y z
N MET A 1 -58.85 -21.64 -10.73
CA MET A 1 -57.84 -21.36 -9.70
C MET A 1 -58.50 -20.50 -8.65
N SER A 2 -58.75 -21.06 -7.46
CA SER A 2 -59.38 -20.34 -6.34
C SER A 2 -58.52 -19.14 -5.97
N GLY A 3 -59.12 -17.95 -5.95
CA GLY A 3 -58.43 -16.74 -5.53
C GLY A 3 -58.08 -16.78 -4.04
N TYR A 4 -57.16 -15.89 -3.66
CA TYR A 4 -56.73 -15.68 -2.29
C TYR A 4 -57.91 -15.52 -1.32
N THR A 5 -57.87 -16.24 -0.20
CA THR A 5 -58.84 -16.11 0.88
C THR A 5 -58.67 -14.75 1.60
N PRO A 6 -59.70 -14.23 2.28
CA PRO A 6 -59.65 -12.88 2.86
C PRO A 6 -58.55 -12.71 3.93
N ASP A 7 -58.21 -13.76 4.67
CA ASP A 7 -57.14 -13.81 5.65
C ASP A 7 -55.74 -13.79 4.99
N GLU A 8 -55.57 -14.50 3.88
CA GLU A 8 -54.33 -14.46 3.10
C GLU A 8 -54.09 -13.05 2.54
N LYS A 9 -55.13 -12.36 2.06
CA LYS A 9 -55.03 -10.96 1.61
C LYS A 9 -54.62 -10.02 2.74
N LEU A 10 -55.22 -10.18 3.92
CA LEU A 10 -54.85 -9.39 5.10
C LEU A 10 -53.38 -9.59 5.47
N ARG A 11 -52.91 -10.84 5.41
CA ARG A 11 -51.51 -11.20 5.67
C ARG A 11 -50.55 -10.60 4.64
N GLU A 12 -50.87 -10.65 3.36
CA GLU A 12 -50.04 -10.07 2.30
C GLU A 12 -49.93 -8.55 2.42
N GLU A 13 -51.02 -7.87 2.80
CA GLU A 13 -50.99 -6.42 3.06
C GLU A 13 -50.12 -6.07 4.27
N GLN A 14 -50.19 -6.86 5.33
CA GLN A 14 -49.35 -6.70 6.52
C GLN A 14 -47.86 -6.89 6.17
N LEU A 15 -47.52 -7.96 5.46
CA LEU A 15 -46.15 -8.24 5.01
C LEU A 15 -45.63 -7.16 4.06
N SER A 16 -46.46 -6.69 3.14
CA SER A 16 -46.12 -5.60 2.22
C SER A 16 -45.82 -4.30 2.96
N LYS A 17 -46.62 -3.96 3.99
CA LYS A 17 -46.38 -2.77 4.83
C LYS A 17 -45.08 -2.89 5.62
N LEU A 18 -44.80 -4.04 6.23
CA LEU A 18 -43.55 -4.29 6.95
C LEU A 18 -42.35 -4.23 6.00
N ARG A 19 -42.45 -4.84 4.82
CA ARG A 19 -41.37 -4.85 3.82
C ARG A 19 -41.02 -3.45 3.32
N ARG A 20 -42.01 -2.58 3.09
CA ARG A 20 -41.77 -1.19 2.70
C ARG A 20 -41.06 -0.38 3.78
N ARG A 21 -41.39 -0.59 5.06
CA ARG A 21 -40.69 0.06 6.18
C ARG A 21 -39.26 -0.44 6.31
N TRP A 22 -39.08 -1.76 6.26
CA TRP A 22 -37.75 -2.38 6.29
C TRP A 22 -36.85 -1.86 5.16
N LEU A 23 -37.36 -1.77 3.93
CA LEU A 23 -36.61 -1.22 2.79
C LEU A 23 -36.22 0.24 3.00
N LYS A 24 -37.08 1.05 3.64
CA LYS A 24 -36.74 2.43 4.00
C LYS A 24 -35.68 2.50 5.11
N ASP A 25 -35.74 1.60 6.09
CA ASP A 25 -34.75 1.54 7.17
C ASP A 25 -33.37 1.09 6.68
N GLN A 26 -33.28 0.46 5.49
CA GLN A 26 -32.01 0.16 4.81
C GLN A 26 -31.43 1.37 4.06
N GLU A 27 -32.19 2.46 3.87
CA GLU A 27 -31.64 3.69 3.31
C GLU A 27 -30.73 4.32 4.38
N LEU A 28 -29.43 4.05 4.23
CA LEU A 28 -28.38 4.53 5.11
C LEU A 28 -28.53 6.04 5.32
N SER A 29 -28.74 6.48 6.56
CA SER A 29 -28.74 7.91 6.85
C SER A 29 -27.34 8.48 6.56
N PRO A 30 -27.22 9.72 6.07
CA PRO A 30 -25.90 10.35 5.83
C PRO A 30 -25.03 10.50 7.08
N ARG A 31 -25.55 10.13 8.26
CA ARG A 31 -24.96 10.33 9.60
C ARG A 31 -24.38 9.06 10.20
N GLU A 32 -24.05 8.05 9.40
CA GLU A 32 -23.25 6.97 9.94
C GLU A 32 -21.92 7.54 10.45
N PRO A 33 -21.54 7.28 11.70
CA PRO A 33 -20.20 7.57 12.17
C PRO A 33 -19.26 6.60 11.48
N VAL A 34 -18.82 6.98 10.28
CA VAL A 34 -17.64 6.42 9.64
C VAL A 34 -16.51 6.59 10.65
N LEU A 35 -15.77 5.52 10.92
CA LEU A 35 -14.62 5.55 11.81
C LEU A 35 -13.83 6.85 11.55
N PRO A 36 -13.57 7.67 12.58
CA PRO A 36 -12.97 8.97 12.37
C PRO A 36 -11.68 8.78 11.58
N ALA A 37 -11.53 9.54 10.50
CA ALA A 37 -10.39 9.41 9.61
C ALA A 37 -9.10 9.49 10.45
N LYS A 38 -8.22 8.49 10.29
CA LYS A 38 -6.96 8.43 11.03
C LYS A 38 -6.23 9.75 10.88
N ALA A 39 -5.91 10.38 12.02
CA ALA A 39 -5.29 11.70 12.02
C ALA A 39 -4.04 11.69 11.12
N PRO A 40 -3.96 12.58 10.11
CA PRO A 40 -2.77 12.64 9.28
C PRO A 40 -1.54 13.00 10.13
N GLY A 41 -0.38 12.43 9.79
CA GLY A 41 0.88 12.77 10.46
C GLY A 41 1.21 14.27 10.32
N ALA A 42 2.08 14.81 11.19
CA ALA A 42 2.39 16.24 11.21
C ALA A 42 2.81 16.81 9.84
N VAL A 43 3.64 16.06 9.10
CA VAL A 43 4.07 16.44 7.74
C VAL A 43 2.91 16.41 6.75
N ALA A 44 2.02 15.42 6.86
CA ALA A 44 0.83 15.33 5.99
C ALA A 44 -0.17 16.46 6.29
N LYS A 45 -0.34 16.84 7.56
CA LYS A 45 -1.14 18.01 7.98
C LYS A 45 -0.58 19.31 7.41
N PHE A 46 0.75 19.50 7.50
CA PHE A 46 1.42 20.66 6.91
C PHE A 46 1.18 20.74 5.40
N TRP A 47 1.40 19.64 4.67
CA TRP A 47 1.17 19.63 3.22
C TRP A 47 -0.30 19.84 2.87
N ALA A 48 -1.24 19.29 3.64
CA ALA A 48 -2.67 19.51 3.43
C ALA A 48 -3.05 20.99 3.55
N GLY A 49 -2.59 21.68 4.62
CA GLY A 49 -2.83 23.12 4.80
C GLY A 49 -2.08 23.98 3.77
N PHE A 50 -0.86 23.59 3.39
CA PHE A 50 -0.11 24.30 2.35
C PHE A 50 -0.81 24.23 0.99
N LEU A 51 -1.45 23.11 0.66
CA LEU A 51 -2.16 22.85 -0.59
C LEU A 51 -3.62 23.34 -0.61
N GLU A 52 -4.17 23.71 0.54
CA GLU A 52 -5.56 24.18 0.69
C GLU A 52 -5.88 25.37 -0.25
N PRO A 53 -5.02 26.40 -0.37
CA PRO A 53 -5.06 27.28 -1.53
C PRO A 53 -4.41 26.57 -2.72
N LYS A 54 -5.26 26.07 -3.63
CA LYS A 54 -4.87 25.30 -4.82
C LYS A 54 -4.22 26.15 -5.92
N SER A 55 -3.14 26.87 -5.60
CA SER A 55 -2.36 27.59 -6.61
C SER A 55 -1.48 26.63 -7.41
N LEU A 56 -1.30 26.92 -8.70
CA LEU A 56 -0.55 26.06 -9.61
C LEU A 56 0.89 25.82 -9.15
N TRP A 57 1.57 26.86 -8.66
CA TRP A 57 2.94 26.75 -8.16
C TRP A 57 3.04 25.79 -6.95
N ARG A 58 2.09 25.84 -6.01
CA ARG A 58 2.08 24.96 -4.83
C ARG A 58 1.87 23.49 -5.20
N LEU A 59 1.08 23.23 -6.24
CA LEU A 59 0.91 21.88 -6.78
C LEU A 59 2.19 21.37 -7.44
N TYR A 60 2.87 22.21 -8.23
CA TYR A 60 4.13 21.83 -8.87
C TYR A 60 5.25 21.58 -7.86
N THR A 61 5.38 22.39 -6.81
CA THR A 61 6.38 22.17 -5.75
C THR A 61 6.12 20.87 -5.00
N TYR A 62 4.86 20.58 -4.66
CA TYR A 62 4.50 19.30 -4.02
C TYR A 62 4.79 18.10 -4.93
N LYS A 63 4.53 18.22 -6.24
CA LYS A 63 4.83 17.18 -7.22
C LYS A 63 6.34 16.92 -7.32
N ALA A 64 7.15 17.97 -7.36
CA ALA A 64 8.61 17.87 -7.37
C ALA A 64 9.13 17.21 -6.07
N TYR A 65 8.61 17.62 -4.91
CA TYR A 65 8.95 17.02 -3.62
C TYR A 65 8.67 15.51 -3.58
N ARG A 66 7.47 15.08 -3.97
CA ARG A 66 7.15 13.64 -4.02
C ARG A 66 8.05 12.88 -5.00
N GLY A 67 8.35 13.48 -6.15
CA GLY A 67 9.30 12.92 -7.11
C GLY A 67 10.67 12.70 -6.48
N GLY A 68 11.19 13.70 -5.76
CA GLY A 68 12.47 13.60 -5.05
C GLY A 68 12.47 12.54 -3.94
N VAL A 69 11.41 12.46 -3.13
CA VAL A 69 11.31 11.40 -2.11
C VAL A 69 11.30 10.02 -2.75
N PHE A 70 10.60 9.85 -3.87
CA PHE A 70 10.57 8.58 -4.60
C PHE A 70 11.94 8.20 -5.16
N THR A 71 12.66 9.13 -5.80
CA THR A 71 14.00 8.84 -6.34
C THR A 71 14.98 8.49 -5.23
N LEU A 72 14.94 9.20 -4.10
CA LEU A 72 15.81 8.89 -2.96
C LEU A 72 15.52 7.51 -2.36
N THR A 73 14.25 7.24 -2.06
CA THR A 73 13.87 6.01 -1.36
C THR A 73 13.88 4.77 -2.23
N ARG A 74 13.54 4.90 -3.51
CA ARG A 74 13.35 3.76 -4.42
C ARG A 74 14.50 3.52 -5.39
N LEU A 75 15.30 4.54 -5.70
CA LEU A 75 16.45 4.40 -6.59
C LEU A 75 17.76 4.54 -5.83
N LEU A 76 17.97 5.65 -5.15
CA LEU A 76 19.28 5.98 -4.58
C LEU A 76 19.66 5.03 -3.44
N LEU A 77 18.80 4.85 -2.44
CA LEU A 77 19.08 3.98 -1.30
C LEU A 77 19.29 2.51 -1.72
N PRO A 78 18.42 1.90 -2.55
CA PRO A 78 18.65 0.54 -3.03
C PRO A 78 19.90 0.41 -3.90
N ALA A 79 20.16 1.38 -4.79
CA ALA A 79 21.36 1.35 -5.62
C ALA A 79 22.64 1.40 -4.77
N TRP A 80 22.65 2.20 -3.71
CA TRP A 80 23.76 2.24 -2.75
C TRP A 80 23.91 0.94 -1.96
N ALA A 81 22.80 0.33 -1.53
CA ALA A 81 22.82 -0.96 -0.86
C ALA A 81 23.38 -2.07 -1.77
N VAL A 82 22.97 -2.10 -3.04
CA VAL A 82 23.50 -3.05 -4.03
C VAL A 82 24.98 -2.79 -4.30
N HIS A 83 25.39 -1.53 -4.45
CA HIS A 83 26.79 -1.19 -4.62
C HIS A 83 27.65 -1.67 -3.44
N TYR A 84 27.19 -1.44 -2.22
CA TYR A 84 27.84 -1.94 -1.01
C TYR A 84 27.91 -3.48 -1.01
N TYR A 85 26.81 -4.14 -1.36
CA TYR A 85 26.75 -5.60 -1.42
C TYR A 85 27.77 -6.17 -2.42
N VAL A 86 27.81 -5.66 -3.65
CA VAL A 86 28.79 -6.09 -4.66
C VAL A 86 30.22 -5.83 -4.18
N LYS A 87 30.48 -4.65 -3.63
CA LYS A 87 31.81 -4.24 -3.19
C LYS A 87 32.38 -5.15 -2.10
N TYR A 88 31.57 -5.66 -1.17
CA TYR A 88 32.07 -6.42 -0.02
C TYR A 88 31.77 -7.91 -0.07
N HIS A 89 30.74 -8.36 -0.78
CA HIS A 89 30.42 -9.79 -0.86
C HIS A 89 31.00 -10.45 -2.11
N VAL A 90 31.02 -9.78 -3.26
CA VAL A 90 31.52 -10.38 -4.52
C VAL A 90 33.04 -10.34 -4.58
N THR A 91 33.66 -9.21 -4.22
CA THR A 91 35.13 -9.07 -4.24
C THR A 91 35.80 -10.01 -3.24
N VAL A 92 35.29 -10.09 -2.00
CA VAL A 92 35.83 -10.97 -0.96
C VAL A 92 35.64 -12.44 -1.32
N SER A 93 34.50 -12.80 -1.91
CA SER A 93 34.26 -14.18 -2.36
C SER A 93 35.20 -14.58 -3.51
N GLN A 94 35.49 -13.67 -4.45
CA GLN A 94 36.47 -13.88 -5.51
C GLN A 94 37.90 -14.02 -4.95
N GLN A 95 38.31 -13.15 -4.02
CA GLN A 95 39.64 -13.20 -3.40
C GLN A 95 39.87 -14.52 -2.64
N ASN A 96 38.88 -14.98 -1.88
CA ASN A 96 38.97 -16.22 -1.11
C ASN A 96 38.99 -17.46 -2.03
N CYS A 97 38.21 -17.46 -3.10
CA CYS A 97 38.20 -18.55 -4.09
C CYS A 97 39.52 -18.61 -4.86
N PHE A 98 40.08 -17.47 -5.28
CA PHE A 98 41.39 -17.41 -5.94
C PHE A 98 42.52 -17.90 -5.04
N THR A 99 42.53 -17.50 -3.77
CA THR A 99 43.53 -17.95 -2.80
C THR A 99 43.42 -19.46 -2.56
N PHE A 100 42.21 -20.00 -2.45
CA PHE A 100 41.96 -21.44 -2.28
C PHE A 100 42.40 -22.24 -3.51
N VAL A 101 42.03 -21.83 -4.73
CA VAL A 101 42.43 -22.51 -5.97
C VAL A 101 43.93 -22.47 -6.17
N THR A 102 44.58 -21.36 -5.83
CA THR A 102 46.05 -21.23 -5.94
C THR A 102 46.75 -22.12 -4.92
N LEU A 103 46.27 -22.18 -3.66
CA LEU A 103 46.79 -23.09 -2.64
C LEU A 103 46.62 -24.57 -3.01
N VAL A 104 45.44 -24.97 -3.49
CA VAL A 104 45.20 -26.34 -3.96
C VAL A 104 46.11 -26.69 -5.13
N LYS A 105 46.36 -25.75 -6.05
CA LYS A 105 47.24 -25.98 -7.20
C LYS A 105 48.73 -26.05 -6.83
N ILE A 106 49.16 -25.32 -5.80
CA ILE A 106 50.51 -25.42 -5.22
C ILE A 106 50.66 -26.74 -4.44
N SER A 107 49.66 -27.14 -3.65
CA SER A 107 49.67 -28.43 -2.92
C SER A 107 49.81 -29.62 -3.87
N ASN A 108 48.98 -29.70 -4.92
CA ASN A 108 49.05 -30.79 -5.89
C ASN A 108 50.34 -30.81 -6.73
N LYS A 109 51.08 -29.68 -6.80
CA LYS A 109 52.38 -29.60 -7.46
C LYS A 109 53.52 -30.17 -6.58
N CYS A 110 53.32 -30.22 -5.26
CA CYS A 110 54.29 -30.74 -4.30
C CYS A 110 54.20 -32.27 -4.12
N ASP A 111 53.09 -32.90 -4.49
CA ASP A 111 52.84 -34.33 -4.29
C ASP A 111 53.19 -35.22 -5.51
N THR A 112 53.83 -34.66 -6.55
CA THR A 112 54.39 -35.37 -7.73
C THR A 112 55.87 -35.11 -7.87
#